data_AF-A0A2V8LJD2-F1
#
_entry.id   AF-A0A2V8LJD2-F1
#
_cell.length_a   1.000
_cell.length_b   1.000
_cell.length_c   1.000
_cell.angle_alpha   90.00
_cell.angle_beta   90.00
_cell.angle_gamma   90.00
#
_symmetry.space_group_name_H-M   'P 1'
#
loop_
_entity.id
_entity.type
_entity.pdbx_description
1 polymer ?
#
loop_
_entity_poly.entity_id
_entity_poly.type
_entity_poly.pdbx_seq_one_letter_code
_entity_poly.pdbx_strand_id
1 'polypeptide(L)'
;MNQTHVTAELPIPTTRKLQWREYEVQVGLYKHYMDMLMKVNAFFYIITGGILSFYFVNYGKPFVRYALLFPILMSFVLGATFFYAASKWKIVVKIMREALDSLDLVKAPDAQILYILLRTSALIFLIVGVSMCVLFLYPLR
;
A
#
# COMPACT_ATOMS: atom_id res chain seq x y z
N MET A 1 -22.08 -48.46 -28.50
CA MET A 1 -21.15 -48.31 -27.36
C MET A 1 -19.75 -48.14 -27.93
N ASN A 2 -19.25 -46.91 -28.06
CA ASN A 2 -17.81 -46.64 -28.08
C ASN A 2 -17.57 -45.15 -27.79
N GLN A 3 -17.20 -44.85 -26.55
CA GLN A 3 -16.75 -43.53 -26.13
C GLN A 3 -15.28 -43.41 -26.48
N THR A 4 -14.95 -42.71 -27.56
CA THR A 4 -13.59 -42.18 -27.75
C THR A 4 -13.44 -41.00 -26.81
N HIS A 5 -12.86 -41.26 -25.63
CA HIS A 5 -12.30 -40.25 -24.75
C HIS A 5 -11.29 -39.41 -25.54
N VAL A 6 -11.73 -38.26 -26.06
CA VAL A 6 -10.84 -37.20 -26.49
C VAL A 6 -10.34 -36.52 -25.22
N THR A 7 -9.31 -37.10 -24.60
CA THR A 7 -8.40 -36.30 -23.77
C THR A 7 -7.70 -35.36 -24.74
N ALA A 8 -8.29 -34.19 -24.95
CA ALA A 8 -7.61 -33.06 -25.54
C ALA A 8 -6.48 -32.67 -24.58
N GLU A 9 -5.34 -33.33 -24.73
CA GLU A 9 -4.06 -32.87 -24.20
C GLU A 9 -3.85 -31.45 -24.76
N LEU A 10 -3.96 -30.46 -23.88
CA LEU A 10 -3.66 -29.07 -24.20
C LEU A 10 -2.25 -29.01 -24.79
N PRO A 11 -2.04 -28.40 -25.97
CA PRO A 11 -0.74 -28.38 -26.61
C PRO A 11 0.24 -27.54 -25.78
N ILE A 12 1.26 -28.19 -25.22
CA ILE A 12 2.38 -27.56 -24.52
C ILE A 12 3.49 -27.34 -25.56
N PRO A 13 3.65 -26.11 -26.09
CA PRO A 13 4.86 -25.33 -25.80
C PRO A 13 4.61 -23.80 -25.75
N THR A 14 3.46 -23.36 -25.25
CA THR A 14 3.10 -21.93 -25.04
C THR A 14 3.53 -21.40 -23.65
N THR A 15 4.07 -22.27 -22.80
CA THR A 15 4.04 -22.16 -21.34
C THR A 15 5.11 -21.25 -20.73
N ARG A 16 6.38 -21.30 -21.13
CA ARG A 16 7.44 -20.51 -20.44
C ARG A 16 7.40 -19.01 -20.73
N LYS A 17 7.13 -18.59 -21.97
CA LYS A 17 7.12 -17.17 -22.36
C LYS A 17 5.94 -16.41 -21.73
N LEU A 18 4.79 -17.07 -21.61
CA LEU A 18 3.60 -16.49 -20.99
C LEU A 18 3.82 -16.29 -19.48
N GLN A 19 4.39 -17.31 -18.82
CA GLN A 19 4.75 -17.27 -17.40
C GLN A 19 5.81 -16.20 -17.09
N TRP A 20 6.82 -16.06 -17.95
CA TRP A 20 7.83 -15.01 -17.81
C TRP A 20 7.23 -13.61 -17.94
N ARG A 21 6.28 -13.43 -18.87
CA ARG A 21 5.57 -12.17 -19.08
C ARG A 21 4.65 -11.83 -17.90
N GLU A 22 3.96 -12.81 -17.33
CA GLU A 22 3.16 -12.63 -16.11
C GLU A 22 4.04 -12.23 -14.92
N TYR A 23 5.20 -12.88 -14.76
CA TYR A 23 6.19 -12.52 -13.74
C TYR A 23 6.73 -11.09 -13.92
N GLU A 24 7.10 -10.71 -15.14
CA GLU A 24 7.60 -9.36 -15.45
C GLU A 24 6.55 -8.29 -15.13
N VAL A 25 5.29 -8.53 -15.51
CA VAL A 25 4.17 -7.64 -15.17
C VAL A 25 4.01 -7.53 -13.65
N GLN A 26 4.05 -8.64 -12.93
CA GLN A 26 3.90 -8.65 -11.47
C GLN A 26 5.04 -7.90 -10.76
N VAL A 27 6.29 -8.10 -11.18
CA VAL A 27 7.45 -7.37 -10.66
C VAL A 27 7.34 -5.87 -11.00
N GLY A 28 6.85 -5.54 -12.19
CA GLY A 28 6.55 -4.18 -12.61
C GLY A 28 5.52 -3.50 -11.69
N LEU A 29 4.40 -4.17 -11.43
CA LEU A 29 3.36 -3.69 -10.50
C LEU A 29 3.91 -3.51 -9.08
N TYR A 30 4.69 -4.47 -8.58
CA TYR A 30 5.33 -4.37 -7.27
C TYR A 30 6.19 -3.11 -7.15
N LYS A 31 7.09 -2.88 -8.12
CA LYS A 31 7.95 -1.69 -8.14
C LYS A 31 7.13 -0.40 -8.23
N HIS A 32 6.09 -0.40 -9.07
CA HIS A 32 5.21 0.75 -9.22
C HIS A 32 4.49 1.09 -7.91
N TYR A 33 3.94 0.10 -7.21
CA TYR A 33 3.28 0.31 -5.93
C TYR A 33 4.25 0.75 -4.83
N MET A 34 5.46 0.20 -4.78
CA MET A 34 6.52 0.67 -3.87
C MET A 34 6.84 2.15 -4.11
N ASP A 35 7.05 2.53 -5.36
CA ASP A 35 7.38 3.91 -5.73
C ASP A 35 6.24 4.88 -5.41
N MET A 36 5.00 4.51 -5.75
CA MET A 36 3.80 5.28 -5.42
C MET A 36 3.66 5.47 -3.90
N LEU A 37 3.84 4.40 -3.12
CA LEU A 37 3.77 4.43 -1.67
C LEU A 37 4.81 5.38 -1.07
N MET A 38 6.05 5.35 -1.55
CA MET A 38 7.11 6.24 -1.08
C MET A 38 6.79 7.71 -1.37
N LYS A 39 6.28 8.00 -2.58
CA LYS A 39 5.87 9.36 -2.97
C LYS A 39 4.72 9.90 -2.13
N VAL A 40 3.69 9.08 -1.90
CA VAL A 40 2.53 9.46 -1.07
C VAL A 40 2.96 9.75 0.37
N ASN A 41 3.83 8.91 0.95
CA ASN A 41 4.38 9.17 2.28
C ASN A 41 5.17 10.49 2.33
N ALA A 42 6.09 10.70 1.38
CA ALA A 42 6.90 11.92 1.34
C ALA A 42 6.01 13.18 1.22
N PHE A 43 5.03 13.15 0.32
CA PHE A 43 4.08 14.25 0.12
C PHE A 43 3.28 14.54 1.39
N PHE A 44 2.77 13.49 2.06
CA PHE A 44 2.05 13.64 3.31
C PHE A 44 2.89 14.34 4.39
N TYR A 45 4.16 13.93 4.56
CA TYR A 45 5.03 14.53 5.57
C TYR A 45 5.40 15.97 5.25
N ILE A 46 5.62 16.31 3.98
CA ILE A 46 5.91 17.68 3.55
C ILE A 46 4.73 18.60 3.88
N ILE A 47 3.51 18.20 3.50
CA ILE A 47 2.32 19.02 3.73
C ILE A 47 2.01 19.13 5.22
N THR A 48 2.07 18.01 5.94
CA THR A 48 1.80 18.00 7.38
C THR A 48 2.83 18.85 8.11
N GLY A 49 4.11 18.76 7.76
CA GLY A 49 5.17 19.59 8.32
C GLY A 49 4.95 21.09 8.06
N GLY A 50 4.55 21.45 6.83
CA GLY A 50 4.21 22.84 6.48
C GLY A 50 3.03 23.39 7.28
N ILE A 51 1.95 22.61 7.39
CA ILE A 51 0.75 22.98 8.15
C ILE A 51 1.07 23.10 9.64
N LEU A 52 1.85 22.16 10.18
CA LEU A 52 2.22 22.16 11.59
C LEU A 52 3.14 23.34 11.94
N SER A 53 4.09 23.67 11.06
CA SER A 53 4.91 24.88 11.17
C SER A 53 4.05 26.15 11.18
N PHE A 54 3.09 26.26 10.24
CA PHE A 54 2.14 27.36 10.20
C PHE A 54 1.29 27.47 11.47
N TYR A 55 0.84 26.32 12.00
CA TYR A 55 0.04 26.23 13.22
C TYR A 55 0.81 26.77 14.43
N PHE A 56 2.06 26.33 14.63
CA PHE A 56 2.87 26.79 15.76
C PHE A 56 3.25 28.28 15.67
N VAL A 57 3.51 28.81 14.47
CA VAL A 57 3.85 30.24 14.29
C VAL A 57 2.64 31.15 14.53
N ASN A 58 1.43 30.72 14.16
CA ASN A 58 0.20 31.52 14.28
C ASN A 58 -0.69 31.07 15.45
N TYR A 59 -0.08 30.38 16.39
CA TYR A 59 -0.75 29.84 17.54
C TYR A 59 -1.44 30.95 18.36
N GLY A 60 -2.67 30.70 18.81
CA GLY A 60 -3.53 31.68 19.50
C GLY A 60 -4.57 32.39 18.62
N LYS A 61 -4.46 32.32 17.28
CA LYS A 61 -5.53 32.82 16.39
C LYS A 61 -6.67 31.81 16.28
N PRO A 62 -7.95 32.22 16.43
CA PRO A 62 -9.09 31.30 16.56
C PRO A 62 -9.33 30.42 15.31
N PHE A 63 -8.89 30.86 14.14
CA PHE A 63 -9.11 30.14 12.88
C PHE A 63 -7.99 29.16 12.51
N VAL A 64 -6.82 29.24 13.15
CA VAL A 64 -5.64 28.46 12.77
C VAL A 64 -5.80 26.97 13.10
N ARG A 65 -6.62 26.63 14.10
CA ARG A 65 -6.99 25.24 14.43
C ARG A 65 -7.66 24.48 13.29
N TYR A 66 -8.37 25.17 12.39
CA TYR A 66 -9.04 24.51 11.27
C TYR A 66 -8.06 24.03 10.20
N ALA A 67 -6.83 24.58 10.17
CA ALA A 67 -5.78 24.07 9.29
C ALA A 67 -5.41 22.61 9.61
N LEU A 68 -5.58 22.16 10.86
CA LEU A 68 -5.32 20.79 11.31
C LEU A 68 -6.37 19.78 10.81
N LEU A 69 -7.56 20.22 10.39
CA LEU A 69 -8.57 19.30 9.83
C LEU A 69 -8.07 18.61 8.56
N PHE A 70 -7.28 19.30 7.75
CA PHE A 70 -6.73 18.75 6.52
C PHE A 70 -5.78 17.56 6.80
N PRO A 71 -4.72 17.68 7.62
CA PRO A 71 -3.86 16.55 7.95
C PRO A 71 -4.59 15.46 8.75
N ILE A 72 -5.59 15.80 9.58
CA ILE A 72 -6.44 14.80 10.25
C ILE A 72 -7.16 13.95 9.20
N LEU A 73 -7.91 14.59 8.29
CA LEU A 73 -8.67 13.90 7.25
C LEU A 73 -7.75 13.04 6.37
N MET A 74 -6.63 13.59 5.91
CA MET A 74 -5.64 12.86 5.13
C MET A 74 -5.06 11.66 5.89
N SER A 75 -4.73 11.81 7.17
CA SER A 75 -4.19 10.72 8.00
C SER A 75 -5.16 9.54 8.09
N PHE A 76 -6.45 9.81 8.30
CA PHE A 76 -7.46 8.75 8.38
C PHE A 76 -7.73 8.10 7.01
N VAL A 77 -7.85 8.90 5.94
CA VAL A 77 -8.08 8.37 4.58
C VAL A 77 -6.91 7.52 4.11
N LEU A 78 -5.68 8.02 4.24
CA LEU A 78 -4.47 7.28 3.85
C LEU A 78 -4.22 6.09 4.77
N GLY A 79 -4.40 6.26 6.08
CA GLY A 79 -4.29 5.17 7.05
C GLY A 79 -5.25 4.02 6.77
N ALA A 80 -6.53 4.33 6.52
CA ALA A 80 -7.54 3.33 6.15
C ALA A 80 -7.22 2.66 4.81
N THR A 81 -6.81 3.43 3.81
CA THR A 81 -6.43 2.92 2.48
C THR A 81 -5.25 1.96 2.58
N PHE A 82 -4.21 2.32 3.32
CA PHE A 82 -3.02 1.47 3.51
C PHE A 82 -3.33 0.24 4.37
N PHE A 83 -4.18 0.36 5.38
CA PHE A 83 -4.63 -0.79 6.16
C PHE A 83 -5.43 -1.79 5.32
N TYR A 84 -6.34 -1.29 4.47
CA TYR A 84 -7.09 -2.11 3.53
C TYR A 84 -6.17 -2.79 2.51
N ALA A 85 -5.24 -2.02 1.92
CA ALA A 85 -4.28 -2.55 0.96
C ALA A 85 -3.35 -3.59 1.59
N ALA A 86 -2.89 -3.39 2.84
CA ALA A 86 -2.06 -4.36 3.57
C ALA A 86 -2.80 -5.69 3.81
N SER A 87 -4.10 -5.61 4.10
CA SER A 87 -4.94 -6.77 4.36
C SER A 87 -5.17 -7.59 3.08
N LYS A 88 -5.40 -6.92 1.95
CA LYS A 88 -5.55 -7.58 0.64
C LYS A 88 -4.23 -8.13 0.12
N TRP A 89 -3.12 -7.44 0.38
CA TRP A 89 -1.80 -7.85 -0.11
C TRP A 89 -1.38 -9.23 0.41
N LYS A 90 -1.71 -9.59 1.67
CA LYS A 90 -1.44 -10.95 2.18
C LYS A 90 -2.09 -12.05 1.34
N ILE A 91 -3.31 -11.82 0.87
CA ILE A 91 -4.07 -12.78 0.05
C ILE A 91 -3.43 -12.87 -1.34
N VAL A 92 -3.10 -11.72 -1.94
CA VAL A 92 -2.46 -11.65 -3.26
C VAL A 92 -1.09 -12.35 -3.26
N VAL A 93 -0.26 -12.12 -2.24
CA VAL A 93 1.05 -12.77 -2.09
C VAL A 93 0.91 -14.28 -1.94
N LYS A 94 -0.10 -14.76 -1.20
CA LYS A 94 -0.35 -16.19 -1.05
C LYS A 94 -0.72 -16.85 -2.38
N ILE A 95 -1.65 -16.24 -3.13
CA ILE A 95 -2.06 -16.71 -4.45
C ILE A 95 -0.86 -16.71 -5.43
N MET A 96 -0.04 -15.66 -5.37
CA MET A 96 1.15 -15.53 -6.21
C MET A 96 2.21 -16.58 -5.90
N ARG A 97 2.38 -16.93 -4.63
CA ARG A 97 3.34 -17.96 -4.18
C ARG A 97 2.88 -19.36 -4.58
N GLU A 98 1.59 -19.64 -4.47
CA GLU A 98 1.00 -20.91 -4.94
C GLU A 98 1.12 -21.06 -6.47
N ALA A 99 0.93 -19.98 -7.22
CA ALA A 99 1.15 -19.97 -8.67
C ALA A 99 2.64 -20.21 -9.01
N LEU A 100 3.59 -19.64 -8.25
CA LEU A 100 5.02 -19.84 -8.49
C LEU A 100 5.52 -21.24 -8.13
N ASP A 101 5.04 -21.81 -7.02
CA ASP A 101 5.41 -23.17 -6.60
C ASP A 101 4.93 -24.22 -7.61
N SER A 102 3.84 -23.96 -8.33
CA SER A 102 3.37 -24.82 -9.43
C SER A 102 4.25 -24.76 -10.70
N LEU A 103 5.16 -23.79 -10.79
CA LEU A 103 5.97 -23.47 -11.97
C LEU A 103 7.47 -23.76 -11.79
N ASP A 104 7.89 -24.24 -10.63
CA ASP A 104 9.29 -24.52 -10.27
C ASP A 104 10.23 -23.31 -10.51
N LEU A 105 9.67 -22.09 -10.45
CA LEU A 105 10.40 -20.86 -10.71
C LEU A 105 11.15 -20.40 -9.46
N VAL A 106 12.43 -20.05 -9.67
CA VAL A 106 13.37 -19.58 -8.66
C VAL A 106 12.87 -18.29 -8.02
N LYS A 107 12.23 -18.44 -6.86
CA LYS A 107 12.04 -17.45 -5.77
C LYS A 107 11.28 -16.17 -6.16
N ALA A 108 10.03 -16.07 -5.68
CA ALA A 108 9.19 -14.88 -5.79
C ALA A 108 9.90 -13.59 -5.27
N PRO A 109 9.61 -12.41 -5.85
CA PRO A 109 10.03 -11.14 -5.26
C PRO A 109 9.55 -11.06 -3.82
N ASP A 110 10.39 -10.51 -2.93
CA ASP A 110 10.13 -10.46 -1.49
C ASP A 110 8.98 -9.49 -1.17
N ALA A 111 7.76 -9.98 -1.40
CA ALA A 111 6.52 -9.25 -1.24
C ALA A 111 6.23 -8.91 0.24
N GLN A 112 7.07 -9.42 1.15
CA GLN A 112 7.05 -9.10 2.57
C GLN A 112 7.47 -7.64 2.82
N ILE A 113 8.37 -7.08 2.01
CA ILE A 113 8.83 -5.69 2.16
C ILE A 113 7.69 -4.71 1.95
N LEU A 114 6.92 -4.86 0.85
CA LEU A 114 5.77 -4.00 0.59
C LEU A 114 4.68 -4.16 1.67
N TYR A 115 4.45 -5.38 2.18
CA TYR A 115 3.54 -5.61 3.30
C TYR A 115 3.98 -4.86 4.56
N ILE A 116 5.25 -4.98 4.94
CA ILE A 116 5.82 -4.31 6.12
C ILE A 116 5.69 -2.79 5.94
N LEU A 117 6.04 -2.26 4.77
CA LEU A 117 6.01 -0.83 4.50
C LEU A 117 4.58 -0.26 4.53
N LEU A 118 3.58 -0.96 3.96
CA LEU A 118 2.18 -0.54 4.08
C LEU A 118 1.71 -0.52 5.53
N ARG A 119 2.06 -1.56 6.29
CA ARG A 119 1.63 -1.67 7.70
C ARG A 119 2.27 -0.61 8.58
N THR A 120 3.57 -0.34 8.39
CA THR A 120 4.26 0.70 9.15
C THR A 120 3.75 2.08 8.76
N SER A 121 3.56 2.38 7.47
CA SER A 121 2.96 3.64 7.02
C SER A 121 1.55 3.84 7.58
N ALA A 122 0.70 2.82 7.55
CA ALA A 122 -0.64 2.89 8.13
C ALA A 122 -0.59 3.21 9.64
N LEU A 123 0.31 2.56 10.38
CA LEU A 123 0.49 2.82 11.81
C LEU A 123 0.96 4.26 12.07
N ILE A 124 1.92 4.75 11.29
CA ILE A 124 2.44 6.12 11.44
C ILE A 124 1.33 7.14 11.13
N PHE A 125 0.54 6.94 10.07
CA PHE A 125 -0.58 7.83 9.78
C PHE A 125 -1.64 7.84 10.87
N LEU A 126 -1.94 6.70 11.49
CA LEU A 126 -2.84 6.68 12.64
C LEU A 126 -2.26 7.45 13.84
N ILE A 127 -0.96 7.28 14.14
CA ILE A 127 -0.30 8.03 15.21
C ILE A 127 -0.33 9.54 14.93
N VAL A 128 -0.01 9.95 13.70
CA VAL A 128 -0.08 11.37 13.30
C VAL A 128 -1.52 11.88 13.40
N GLY A 129 -2.50 11.14 12.90
CA GLY A 129 -3.92 11.49 12.98
C GLY A 129 -4.39 11.68 14.42
N VAL A 130 -4.06 10.74 15.31
CA VAL A 130 -4.35 10.85 16.75
C VAL A 130 -3.64 12.07 17.36
N SER A 131 -2.37 12.29 17.04
CA SER A 131 -1.61 13.44 17.55
C SER A 131 -2.24 14.77 17.13
N MET A 132 -2.68 14.88 15.87
CA MET A 132 -3.38 16.07 15.37
C MET A 132 -4.76 16.24 16.02
N CYS A 133 -5.50 15.16 16.27
CA CYS A 133 -6.75 15.21 17.02
C CYS A 133 -6.54 15.71 18.46
N VAL A 134 -5.48 15.25 19.14
CA VAL A 134 -5.13 15.73 20.49
C VAL A 134 -4.81 17.22 20.46
N LEU A 135 -4.00 17.70 19.50
CA LEU A 135 -3.71 19.13 19.34
C LEU A 135 -4.96 19.96 19.01
N PHE A 136 -5.93 19.38 18.30
CA PHE A 136 -7.19 20.04 17.99
C PHE A 136 -8.10 20.17 19.22
N LEU A 137 -8.16 19.14 20.08
CA LEU A 137 -8.99 19.12 21.30
C LEU A 137 -8.37 19.87 22.47
N TYR A 138 -7.05 19.78 22.62
CA TYR A 138 -6.25 20.52 23.58
C TYR A 138 -5.39 21.52 22.81
N PRO A 139 -5.98 22.60 22.27
CA PRO A 139 -5.17 23.69 21.78
C PRO A 139 -4.32 24.11 22.98
N LEU A 140 -2.99 24.09 22.82
CA LEU A 140 -2.15 24.64 23.88
C LEU A 140 -2.72 26.06 24.15
N ARG A 141 -2.65 26.53 25.40
CA ARG A 141 -3.21 27.82 25.82
C ARG A 141 -2.12 28.87 25.99
#